data_AF-C9SED1-F1
#
_entry.id   AF-C9SED1-F1
#
_cell.length_a   1.000
_cell.length_b   1.000
_cell.length_c   1.000
_cell.angle_alpha   90.00
_cell.angle_beta   90.00
_cell.angle_gamma   90.00
#
_symmetry.space_group_name_H-M   'P 1'
#
loop_
_entity.id
_entity.type
_entity.pdbx_description
1 polymer ?
#
loop_
_entity_poly.entity_id
_entity_poly.type
_entity_poly.pdbx_seq_one_letter_code
_entity_poly.pdbx_strand_id
1 'polypeptide(L)'
;MTDHHIEDFPTRAVQKLTAMLTLPPQHGLVRPTAGWQASQSEAVANLPQSCRRPPIEDANPIKLLKRGLMRMSEKHSLPLVPDAAVLCQAHKELHPWRMRSLFLLLASECGIRSDRIRRHQGFDGIPPAQDVQDFVYRMTSIAGLWIAPADFEARFGFQPDVLRPLRSGCEACMLAVVGARAQLLVDLRANMLARSKRGHEPAFLRFVDAWIEWVRRRCERRLCRKASGLSDQLRADPAPKMGPPSPP
;
A
#
# COMPACT_ATOMS: atom_id res chain seq x y z
N MET A 1 -15.45 3.65 -25.06
CA MET A 1 -15.15 3.35 -23.64
C MET A 1 -13.69 2.96 -23.58
N THR A 2 -12.81 3.74 -22.93
CA THR A 2 -11.36 3.47 -23.01
C THR A 2 -10.89 2.63 -21.83
N ASP A 3 -10.27 1.50 -22.14
CA ASP A 3 -9.67 0.52 -21.22
C ASP A 3 -8.82 1.18 -20.12
N HIS A 4 -9.40 1.17 -18.92
CA HIS A 4 -8.73 1.54 -17.68
C HIS A 4 -8.91 0.47 -16.63
N HIS A 5 -9.16 -0.76 -17.07
CA HIS A 5 -9.26 -1.85 -16.15
C HIS A 5 -7.90 -2.01 -15.50
N ILE A 6 -7.92 -1.99 -14.17
CA ILE A 6 -6.71 -2.28 -13.38
C ILE A 6 -6.18 -3.68 -13.71
N GLU A 7 -7.01 -4.49 -14.36
CA GLU A 7 -6.71 -5.81 -14.87
C GLU A 7 -5.73 -5.81 -16.05
N ASP A 8 -5.63 -4.70 -16.78
CA ASP A 8 -4.73 -4.57 -17.93
C ASP A 8 -3.35 -4.06 -17.54
N PHE A 9 -3.06 -3.93 -16.25
CA PHE A 9 -1.73 -3.53 -15.80
C PHE A 9 -0.68 -4.61 -16.16
N PRO A 10 0.37 -4.26 -16.92
CA PRO A 10 1.46 -5.19 -17.18
C PRO A 10 2.11 -5.62 -15.86
N THR A 11 2.50 -6.89 -15.74
CA THR A 11 3.11 -7.45 -14.52
C THR A 11 4.30 -6.62 -14.03
N ARG A 12 5.16 -6.16 -14.94
CA ARG A 12 6.30 -5.29 -14.61
C ARG A 12 5.87 -3.94 -14.03
N ALA A 13 4.74 -3.40 -14.48
CA ALA A 13 4.17 -2.15 -13.98
C ALA A 13 3.60 -2.35 -12.56
N VAL A 14 2.90 -3.46 -12.31
CA VAL A 14 2.44 -3.85 -10.96
C VAL A 14 3.63 -3.90 -10.00
N GLN A 15 4.67 -4.66 -10.33
CA GLN A 15 5.86 -4.83 -9.48
C GLN A 15 6.57 -3.52 -9.15
N LYS A 16 6.77 -2.65 -10.16
CA LYS A 16 7.42 -1.34 -9.95
C LYS A 16 6.54 -0.39 -9.13
N LEU A 17 5.24 -0.39 -9.41
CA LEU A 17 4.28 0.45 -8.70
C LEU A 17 4.17 0.05 -7.22
N THR A 18 4.02 -1.24 -6.92
CA THR A 18 3.90 -1.73 -5.54
C THR A 18 5.20 -1.54 -4.76
N ALA A 19 6.36 -1.73 -5.38
CA ALA A 19 7.64 -1.41 -4.75
C ALA A 19 7.76 0.08 -4.36
N MET A 20 7.31 0.99 -5.24
CA MET A 20 7.29 2.43 -4.99
C MET A 20 6.26 2.80 -3.91
N LEU A 21 5.06 2.23 -3.96
CA LEU A 21 3.99 2.40 -2.98
C LEU A 21 4.30 1.64 -1.68
N THR A 22 5.39 2.02 -1.02
CA THR A 22 5.70 1.57 0.34
C THR A 22 6.13 2.77 1.20
N LEU A 23 5.38 3.02 2.27
CA LEU A 23 5.66 4.02 3.28
C LEU A 23 6.01 3.33 4.61
N PRO A 24 7.30 3.05 4.87
CA PRO A 24 7.75 2.52 6.14
C PRO A 24 7.37 3.44 7.31
N PRO A 25 6.99 2.90 8.50
CA PRO A 25 6.49 3.70 9.62
C PRO A 25 7.43 4.81 10.11
N GLN A 26 8.75 4.64 9.96
CA GLN A 26 9.73 5.65 10.36
C GLN A 26 9.63 6.98 9.60
N HIS A 27 8.91 7.00 8.47
CA HIS A 27 8.69 8.22 7.69
C HIS A 27 7.42 8.97 8.08
N GLY A 28 6.73 8.57 9.15
CA GLY A 28 5.52 9.24 9.64
C GLY A 28 4.27 8.84 8.84
N LEU A 29 3.20 8.48 9.56
CA LEU A 29 2.00 7.91 8.95
C LEU A 29 0.95 8.94 8.55
N VAL A 30 0.76 9.97 9.38
CA VAL A 30 -0.23 11.04 9.15
C VAL A 30 0.33 12.12 8.22
N ARG A 31 1.63 12.37 8.32
CA ARG A 31 2.38 13.34 7.52
C ARG A 31 3.73 12.72 7.14
N PRO A 32 3.84 12.13 5.94
CA PRO A 32 5.10 11.57 5.47
C PRO A 32 6.23 12.61 5.45
N THR A 33 7.47 12.23 5.76
CA THR A 33 8.60 13.17 5.78
C THR A 33 8.88 13.75 4.39
N ALA A 34 9.44 14.96 4.35
CA ALA A 34 9.82 15.62 3.10
C ALA A 34 10.82 14.78 2.28
N GLY A 35 11.81 14.15 2.95
CA GLY A 35 12.77 13.26 2.29
C GLY A 35 12.12 12.04 1.62
N TRP A 36 11.13 11.42 2.27
CA TRP A 36 10.37 10.34 1.64
C TRP A 36 9.57 10.85 0.44
N GLN A 37 8.86 11.97 0.58
CA GLN A 37 8.09 12.59 -0.52
C GLN A 37 8.96 12.94 -1.74
N ALA A 38 10.18 13.44 -1.52
CA ALA A 38 11.15 13.70 -2.59
C ALA A 38 11.53 12.40 -3.31
N SER A 39 11.90 11.35 -2.58
CA SER A 39 12.22 10.04 -3.17
C SER A 39 11.04 9.42 -3.94
N GLN A 40 9.81 9.66 -3.49
CA GLN A 40 8.60 9.20 -4.17
C GLN A 40 8.41 9.94 -5.50
N SER A 41 8.65 11.25 -5.53
CA SER A 41 8.54 12.05 -6.75
C SER A 41 9.51 11.55 -7.83
N GLU A 42 10.76 11.27 -7.44
CA GLU A 42 11.78 10.69 -8.31
C GLU A 42 11.40 9.27 -8.76
N ALA A 43 10.89 8.43 -7.85
CA ALA A 43 10.46 7.09 -8.17
C ALA A 43 9.29 7.08 -9.17
N VAL A 44 8.33 8.00 -9.03
CA VAL A 44 7.21 8.18 -9.97
C VAL A 44 7.72 8.53 -11.37
N ALA A 45 8.72 9.40 -11.48
CA ALA A 45 9.32 9.74 -12.76
C ALA A 45 9.93 8.51 -13.48
N ASN A 46 10.39 7.51 -12.73
CA ASN A 46 11.00 6.28 -13.26
C ASN A 46 10.03 5.11 -13.46
N LEU A 47 8.73 5.31 -13.24
CA LEU A 47 7.71 4.29 -13.45
C LEU A 47 7.40 4.08 -14.95
N PRO A 48 6.92 2.88 -15.33
CA PRO A 48 6.40 2.64 -16.68
C PRO A 48 5.27 3.61 -17.02
N GLN A 49 5.15 3.96 -18.30
CA GLN A 49 4.17 4.94 -18.76
C GLN A 49 2.71 4.56 -18.42
N SER A 50 2.41 3.27 -18.29
CA SER A 50 1.10 2.77 -17.85
C SER A 50 0.73 3.20 -16.41
N CYS A 51 1.70 3.50 -15.55
CA CYS A 51 1.46 4.00 -14.20
C CYS A 51 1.35 5.53 -14.13
N ARG A 52 1.84 6.24 -15.16
CA ARG A 52 2.00 7.70 -15.18
C ARG A 52 0.89 8.37 -16.01
N ARG A 53 0.70 9.66 -15.79
CA ARG A 53 -0.17 10.48 -16.65
C ARG A 53 0.33 10.45 -18.10
N PRO A 54 -0.55 10.42 -19.11
CA PRO A 54 -0.15 10.54 -20.50
C PRO A 54 0.66 11.82 -20.74
N PRO A 55 1.79 11.78 -21.48
CA PRO A 55 2.56 12.97 -21.82
C PRO A 55 1.72 13.93 -22.67
N ILE A 56 2.07 15.22 -22.65
CA ILE A 56 1.43 16.24 -23.51
C ILE A 56 2.06 16.22 -24.93
N GLU A 57 3.31 15.81 -25.04
CA GLU A 57 4.18 16.07 -26.20
C GLU A 57 3.77 15.32 -27.48
N ASP A 58 3.10 14.18 -27.37
CA ASP A 58 2.49 13.50 -28.52
C ASP A 58 1.01 13.86 -28.62
N ALA A 59 0.71 15.01 -29.24
CA ALA A 59 -0.59 15.66 -29.35
C ALA A 59 -1.66 14.85 -30.12
N ASN A 60 -2.01 13.67 -29.62
CA ASN A 60 -3.23 12.98 -30.02
C ASN A 60 -4.42 13.64 -29.31
N PRO A 61 -5.44 14.13 -30.04
CA PRO A 61 -6.59 14.83 -29.47
C PRO A 61 -7.33 14.00 -28.41
N ILE A 62 -7.32 12.66 -28.53
CA ILE A 62 -7.90 11.75 -27.54
C ILE A 62 -7.11 11.81 -26.22
N LYS A 63 -5.77 11.86 -26.27
CA LYS A 63 -4.92 11.95 -25.07
C LYS A 63 -5.11 13.30 -24.36
N LEU A 64 -5.25 14.40 -25.13
CA LEU A 64 -5.50 15.74 -24.59
C LEU A 64 -6.87 15.84 -23.94
N LEU A 65 -7.93 15.38 -24.62
CA LEU A 65 -9.29 15.32 -24.06
C LEU A 65 -9.30 14.54 -22.74
N LYS A 66 -8.68 13.36 -22.75
CA LYS A 66 -8.59 12.48 -21.58
C LYS A 66 -7.87 13.13 -20.41
N ARG A 67 -6.75 13.83 -20.67
CA ARG A 67 -6.02 14.59 -19.64
C ARG A 67 -6.85 15.77 -19.12
N GLY A 68 -7.62 16.42 -19.99
CA GLY A 68 -8.59 17.45 -19.61
C GLY A 68 -9.66 16.90 -18.66
N LEU A 69 -10.30 15.79 -19.04
CA LEU A 69 -11.30 15.11 -18.21
C LEU A 69 -10.74 14.68 -16.84
N MET A 70 -9.51 14.15 -16.80
CA MET A 70 -8.84 13.81 -15.53
C MET A 70 -8.67 15.04 -14.63
N ARG A 71 -8.15 16.14 -15.16
CA ARG A 71 -7.95 17.38 -14.38
C ARG A 71 -9.26 17.96 -13.88
N MET A 72 -10.34 17.83 -14.64
CA MET A 72 -11.66 18.25 -14.19
C MET A 72 -12.20 17.32 -13.11
N SER A 73 -12.04 16.01 -13.26
CA SER A 73 -12.52 15.04 -12.27
C SER A 73 -11.71 15.00 -10.96
N GLU A 74 -10.55 15.66 -10.93
CA GLU A 74 -9.81 15.96 -9.70
C GLU A 74 -10.49 17.04 -8.84
N LYS A 75 -11.27 17.93 -9.47
CA LYS A 75 -11.89 19.09 -8.81
C LYS A 75 -13.40 18.94 -8.63
N HIS A 76 -14.06 18.25 -9.55
CA HIS A 76 -15.51 18.13 -9.60
C HIS A 76 -15.90 16.70 -10.00
N SER A 77 -16.90 16.11 -9.35
CA SER A 77 -17.48 14.87 -9.86
C SER A 77 -18.28 15.18 -11.13
N LEU A 78 -17.96 14.50 -12.23
CA LEU A 78 -18.56 14.73 -13.53
C LEU A 78 -19.41 13.52 -13.94
N PRO A 79 -20.64 13.73 -14.46
CA PRO A 79 -21.45 12.63 -14.98
C PRO A 79 -20.68 11.85 -16.05
N LEU A 80 -20.72 10.51 -15.97
CA LEU A 80 -20.11 9.58 -16.93
C LEU A 80 -18.57 9.61 -17.02
N VAL A 81 -17.88 10.36 -16.15
CA VAL A 81 -16.41 10.38 -16.05
C VAL A 81 -15.99 9.76 -14.71
N PRO A 82 -15.00 8.86 -14.68
CA PRO A 82 -14.49 8.34 -13.41
C PRO A 82 -13.92 9.46 -12.53
N ASP A 83 -14.22 9.42 -11.24
CA ASP A 83 -13.57 10.27 -10.26
C ASP A 83 -12.05 10.05 -10.31
N ALA A 84 -11.29 11.14 -10.23
CA ALA A 84 -9.84 11.06 -10.12
C ALA A 84 -9.41 10.79 -8.67
N ALA A 85 -8.27 10.12 -8.53
CA ALA A 85 -7.63 10.00 -7.23
C ALA A 85 -7.22 11.38 -6.71
N VAL A 86 -7.41 11.60 -5.41
CA VAL A 86 -6.73 12.68 -4.70
C VAL A 86 -5.25 12.30 -4.57
N LEU A 87 -4.36 13.12 -5.14
CA LEU A 87 -2.92 12.87 -5.16
C LEU A 87 -2.16 14.09 -4.62
N CYS A 88 -1.19 13.86 -3.73
CA CYS A 88 -0.32 14.92 -3.24
C CYS A 88 0.73 15.29 -4.29
N GLN A 89 1.49 16.36 -4.03
CA GLN A 89 2.52 16.85 -4.95
C GLN A 89 3.53 15.77 -5.37
N ALA A 90 3.91 14.86 -4.46
CA ALA A 90 4.86 13.79 -4.75
C ALA A 90 4.30 12.71 -5.69
N HIS A 91 2.98 12.54 -5.70
CA HIS A 91 2.29 11.51 -6.48
C HIS A 91 1.50 12.09 -7.64
N LYS A 92 1.55 13.40 -7.87
CA LYS A 92 0.73 14.09 -8.88
C LYS A 92 0.94 13.59 -10.31
N GLU A 93 2.08 12.99 -10.64
CA GLU A 93 2.35 12.46 -11.99
C GLU A 93 1.87 11.01 -12.17
N LEU A 94 1.33 10.38 -11.12
CA LEU A 94 0.63 9.10 -11.24
C LEU A 94 -0.68 9.27 -12.01
N HIS A 95 -1.07 8.23 -12.72
CA HIS A 95 -2.33 8.19 -13.44
C HIS A 95 -3.52 8.19 -12.47
N PRO A 96 -4.31 9.27 -12.38
CA PRO A 96 -5.27 9.46 -11.28
C PRO A 96 -6.39 8.43 -11.27
N TRP A 97 -6.98 8.09 -12.42
CA TRP A 97 -8.04 7.06 -12.46
C TRP A 97 -7.54 5.67 -12.08
N ARG A 98 -6.27 5.34 -12.37
CA ARG A 98 -5.70 4.02 -12.02
C ARG A 98 -5.43 3.94 -10.52
N MET A 99 -4.97 5.03 -9.91
CA MET A 99 -4.81 5.11 -8.46
C MET A 99 -6.16 5.03 -7.74
N ARG A 100 -7.19 5.71 -8.29
CA ARG A 100 -8.56 5.63 -7.77
C ARG A 100 -9.09 4.21 -7.82
N SER A 101 -8.94 3.54 -8.96
CA SER A 101 -9.36 2.13 -9.08
C SER A 101 -8.65 1.23 -8.08
N LEU A 102 -7.33 1.42 -7.88
CA LEU A 102 -6.56 0.63 -6.92
C LEU A 102 -7.00 0.90 -5.47
N PHE A 103 -7.24 2.16 -5.14
CA PHE A 103 -7.76 2.58 -3.84
C PHE A 103 -9.17 2.03 -3.57
N LEU A 104 -10.07 2.09 -4.55
CA LEU A 104 -11.42 1.56 -4.42
C LEU A 104 -11.43 0.04 -4.26
N LEU A 105 -10.49 -0.67 -4.88
CA LEU A 105 -10.31 -2.10 -4.63
C LEU A 105 -9.91 -2.37 -3.18
N LEU A 106 -8.94 -1.62 -2.64
CA LEU A 106 -8.56 -1.70 -1.23
C LEU A 106 -9.76 -1.40 -0.31
N ALA A 107 -10.46 -0.29 -0.55
CA ALA A 107 -11.61 0.14 0.24
C ALA A 107 -12.74 -0.89 0.21
N SER A 108 -12.98 -1.51 -0.94
CA SER A 108 -13.97 -2.59 -1.09
C SER A 108 -13.56 -3.85 -0.33
N GLU A 109 -12.26 -4.20 -0.35
CA GLU A 109 -11.73 -5.35 0.42
C GLU A 109 -11.93 -5.16 1.93
N CYS A 110 -11.55 -4.03 2.50
CA CYS A 110 -11.69 -3.80 3.94
C CYS A 110 -13.11 -3.44 4.41
N GLY A 111 -13.95 -2.95 3.49
CA GLY A 111 -15.35 -2.61 3.75
C GLY A 111 -16.29 -3.77 3.45
N ILE A 112 -16.97 -3.67 2.30
CA ILE A 112 -18.06 -4.58 1.86
C ILE A 112 -17.65 -6.05 1.93
N ARG A 113 -16.43 -6.37 1.53
CA ARG A 113 -15.99 -7.75 1.33
C ARG A 113 -15.58 -8.46 2.62
N SER A 114 -15.16 -7.71 3.64
CA SER A 114 -14.92 -8.23 5.00
C SER A 114 -16.12 -8.11 5.94
N ASP A 115 -17.21 -7.49 5.48
CA ASP A 115 -18.40 -7.22 6.30
C ASP A 115 -19.07 -8.49 6.84
N ARG A 116 -19.10 -9.58 6.05
CA ARG A 116 -19.63 -10.86 6.52
C ARG A 116 -18.87 -11.41 7.73
N ILE A 117 -17.53 -11.30 7.72
CA ILE A 117 -16.68 -11.80 8.80
C ILE A 117 -16.85 -10.90 10.03
N ARG A 118 -16.91 -9.58 9.83
CA ARG A 118 -17.18 -8.59 10.89
C ARG A 118 -18.50 -8.82 11.62
N ARG A 119 -19.55 -9.21 10.89
CA ARG A 119 -20.88 -9.49 11.47
C ARG A 119 -20.98 -10.87 12.13
N HIS A 120 -19.97 -11.72 11.98
CA HIS A 120 -19.97 -13.02 12.62
C HIS A 120 -19.64 -12.87 14.11
N GLN A 121 -20.65 -13.08 14.96
CA GLN A 121 -20.54 -12.96 16.42
C GLN A 121 -20.10 -14.25 17.11
N GLY A 122 -19.69 -15.27 16.34
CA GLY A 122 -19.42 -16.61 16.85
C GLY A 122 -20.62 -17.55 16.68
N PHE A 123 -20.60 -18.66 17.40
CA PHE A 123 -21.64 -19.71 17.33
C PHE A 123 -21.94 -20.23 18.74
N ASP A 124 -23.22 -20.41 19.08
CA ASP A 124 -23.67 -20.93 20.38
C ASP A 124 -23.06 -20.22 21.62
N GLY A 125 -22.95 -18.89 21.55
CA GLY A 125 -22.39 -18.07 22.64
C GLY A 125 -20.86 -18.14 22.77
N ILE A 126 -20.18 -18.89 21.90
CA ILE A 126 -18.72 -18.94 21.82
C ILE A 126 -18.26 -17.83 20.87
N PRO A 127 -17.44 -16.87 21.32
CA PRO A 127 -16.93 -15.81 20.46
C PRO A 127 -15.99 -16.38 19.38
N PRO A 128 -15.79 -15.66 18.26
CA PRO A 128 -14.81 -16.06 17.25
C PRO A 128 -13.42 -16.21 17.86
N ALA A 129 -12.58 -17.08 17.28
CA ALA A 129 -11.19 -17.22 17.67
C ALA A 129 -10.45 -15.87 17.66
N GLN A 130 -9.48 -15.68 18.57
CA GLN A 130 -8.77 -14.40 18.73
C GLN A 130 -8.16 -13.91 17.42
N ASP A 131 -7.55 -14.80 16.63
CA ASP A 131 -6.98 -14.44 15.33
C ASP A 131 -8.00 -13.85 14.35
N VAL A 132 -9.26 -14.32 14.41
CA VAL A 132 -10.36 -13.78 13.59
C VAL A 132 -10.77 -12.40 14.09
N GLN A 133 -10.82 -12.19 15.41
CA GLN A 133 -11.11 -10.89 15.99
C GLN A 133 -10.01 -9.87 15.64
N ASP A 134 -8.75 -10.26 15.77
CA ASP A 134 -7.62 -9.40 15.42
C ASP A 134 -7.57 -9.09 13.92
N PHE A 135 -7.90 -10.08 13.08
CA PHE A 135 -8.07 -9.87 11.63
C PHE A 135 -9.15 -8.82 11.34
N VAL A 136 -10.34 -8.95 11.96
CA VAL A 136 -11.43 -7.98 11.80
C VAL A 136 -10.97 -6.60 12.25
N TYR A 137 -10.33 -6.48 13.41
CA TYR A 137 -9.80 -5.22 13.91
C TYR A 137 -8.81 -4.58 12.92
N ARG A 138 -7.79 -5.33 12.48
CA ARG A 138 -6.75 -4.82 11.56
C ARG A 138 -7.31 -4.43 10.20
N MET A 139 -8.16 -5.26 9.60
CA MET A 139 -8.80 -4.98 8.31
C MET A 139 -9.67 -3.73 8.39
N THR A 140 -10.45 -3.59 9.46
CA THR A 140 -11.32 -2.42 9.68
C THR A 140 -10.51 -1.15 9.89
N SER A 141 -9.41 -1.25 10.64
CA SER A 141 -8.52 -0.14 10.94
C SER A 141 -7.95 0.51 9.68
N ILE A 142 -7.87 -0.21 8.55
CA ILE A 142 -7.43 0.37 7.26
C ILE A 142 -8.30 1.57 6.87
N ALA A 143 -9.61 1.52 7.13
CA ALA A 143 -10.52 2.61 6.81
C ALA A 143 -10.24 3.90 7.61
N GLY A 144 -9.52 3.79 8.73
CA GLY A 144 -9.03 4.94 9.50
C GLY A 144 -8.09 5.85 8.70
N LEU A 145 -7.58 5.41 7.55
CA LEU A 145 -6.76 6.24 6.67
C LEU A 145 -7.55 7.33 5.92
N TRP A 146 -8.87 7.16 5.77
CA TRP A 146 -9.73 8.09 5.02
C TRP A 146 -11.05 8.45 5.71
N ILE A 147 -11.41 7.81 6.83
CA ILE A 147 -12.59 8.17 7.63
C ILE A 147 -12.15 9.00 8.84
N ALA A 148 -12.84 10.12 9.10
CA ALA A 148 -12.55 10.94 10.27
C ALA A 148 -12.75 10.15 11.59
N PRO A 149 -11.98 10.42 12.65
CA PRO A 149 -12.03 9.60 13.87
C PRO A 149 -13.43 9.48 14.49
N ALA A 150 -14.18 10.58 14.55
CA ALA A 150 -15.54 10.60 15.09
C ALA A 150 -16.50 9.73 14.25
N ASP A 151 -16.45 9.85 12.92
CA ASP A 151 -17.27 9.04 12.01
C ASP A 151 -16.88 7.56 12.03
N PHE A 152 -15.59 7.28 12.22
CA PHE A 152 -15.08 5.92 12.34
C PHE A 152 -15.62 5.26 13.60
N GLU A 153 -15.50 5.93 14.75
CA GLU A 153 -16.00 5.43 16.03
C GLU A 153 -17.51 5.25 16.01
N ALA A 154 -18.26 6.22 15.48
CA ALA A 154 -19.70 6.11 15.33
C ALA A 154 -20.13 4.91 14.45
N ARG A 155 -19.31 4.56 13.44
CA ARG A 155 -19.61 3.44 12.52
C ARG A 155 -19.16 2.08 13.06
N PHE A 156 -18.02 2.01 13.74
CA PHE A 156 -17.38 0.72 14.11
C PHE A 156 -17.31 0.45 15.61
N GLY A 157 -17.62 1.43 16.45
CA GLY A 157 -17.64 1.30 17.91
C GLY A 157 -16.26 1.30 18.57
N PHE A 158 -15.19 1.63 17.84
CA PHE A 158 -13.83 1.74 18.37
C PHE A 158 -13.00 2.73 17.54
N GLN A 159 -11.82 3.12 18.03
CA GLN A 159 -10.84 3.89 17.27
C GLN A 159 -9.57 3.05 16.97
N PRO A 160 -9.02 3.13 15.75
CA PRO A 160 -7.79 2.41 15.39
C PRO A 160 -6.57 3.06 16.06
N ASP A 161 -5.70 2.26 16.67
CA ASP A 161 -4.56 2.79 17.43
C ASP A 161 -3.53 3.50 16.53
N VAL A 162 -3.26 2.91 15.37
CA VAL A 162 -2.12 3.27 14.51
C VAL A 162 -2.54 4.00 13.23
N LEU A 163 -3.63 3.57 12.61
CA LEU A 163 -4.03 4.05 11.28
C LEU A 163 -4.98 5.22 11.43
N ARG A 164 -4.49 6.42 11.11
CA ARG A 164 -5.21 7.68 11.23
C ARG A 164 -5.32 8.39 9.88
N PRO A 165 -6.26 9.34 9.72
CA PRO A 165 -6.45 10.01 8.45
C PRO A 165 -5.18 10.69 7.96
N LEU A 166 -4.83 10.44 6.70
CA LEU A 166 -3.72 11.13 6.05
C LEU A 166 -4.12 12.59 5.77
N ARG A 167 -3.33 13.56 6.23
CA ARG A 167 -3.65 14.99 6.07
C ARG A 167 -3.80 15.42 4.60
N SER A 168 -3.08 14.77 3.70
CA SER A 168 -3.13 15.10 2.27
C SER A 168 -4.32 14.49 1.55
N GLY A 169 -5.05 13.55 2.17
CA GLY A 169 -6.07 12.74 1.48
C GLY A 169 -5.51 11.88 0.33
N CYS A 170 -4.18 11.81 0.17
CA CYS A 170 -3.57 11.18 -0.99
C CYS A 170 -3.79 9.66 -0.99
N GLU A 171 -4.53 9.15 -1.97
CA GLU A 171 -4.84 7.73 -2.11
C GLU A 171 -3.57 6.89 -2.35
N ALA A 172 -2.59 7.43 -3.08
CA ALA A 172 -1.30 6.77 -3.26
C ALA A 172 -0.51 6.67 -1.93
N CYS A 173 -0.57 7.69 -1.07
CA CYS A 173 0.00 7.59 0.27
C CYS A 173 -0.73 6.54 1.12
N MET A 174 -2.06 6.47 1.05
CA MET A 174 -2.85 5.45 1.77
C MET A 174 -2.46 4.04 1.33
N LEU A 175 -2.35 3.82 0.02
CA LEU A 175 -1.86 2.56 -0.55
C LEU A 175 -0.43 2.26 -0.09
N ALA A 176 0.44 3.27 -0.02
CA ALA A 176 1.82 3.10 0.45
C ALA A 176 1.90 2.74 1.94
N VAL A 177 1.01 3.29 2.79
CA VAL A 177 0.87 2.90 4.20
C VAL A 177 0.54 1.40 4.29
N VAL A 178 -0.45 0.94 3.55
CA VAL A 178 -0.86 -0.48 3.54
C VAL A 178 0.25 -1.37 2.98
N GLY A 179 0.84 -0.98 1.84
CA GLY A 179 1.91 -1.70 1.15
C GLY A 179 3.20 -1.90 1.97
N ALA A 180 3.39 -1.15 3.05
CA ALA A 180 4.53 -1.29 3.95
C ALA A 180 4.27 -2.19 5.18
N ARG A 181 3.07 -2.75 5.33
CA ARG A 181 2.66 -3.50 6.53
C ARG A 181 2.40 -4.96 6.20
N ALA A 182 3.36 -5.81 6.54
CA ALA A 182 3.31 -7.25 6.26
C ALA A 182 2.01 -7.90 6.76
N GLN A 183 1.58 -7.62 8.00
CA GLN A 183 0.37 -8.22 8.54
C GLN A 183 -0.90 -7.80 7.78
N LEU A 184 -1.04 -6.53 7.40
CA LEU A 184 -2.20 -6.08 6.61
C LEU A 184 -2.22 -6.73 5.23
N LEU A 185 -1.05 -6.94 4.61
CA LEU A 185 -0.96 -7.64 3.33
C LEU A 185 -1.36 -9.11 3.45
N VAL A 186 -0.97 -9.78 4.55
CA VAL A 186 -1.40 -11.16 4.85
C VAL A 186 -2.91 -11.21 5.04
N ASP A 187 -3.48 -10.31 5.85
CA ASP A 187 -4.92 -10.23 6.09
C ASP A 187 -5.68 -9.98 4.78
N LEU A 188 -5.27 -9.01 3.96
CA LEU A 188 -5.85 -8.73 2.65
C LEU A 188 -5.80 -9.95 1.72
N ARG A 189 -4.65 -10.63 1.67
CA ARG A 189 -4.48 -11.84 0.86
C ARG A 189 -5.40 -12.96 1.33
N ALA A 190 -5.47 -13.21 2.64
CA ALA A 190 -6.36 -14.21 3.22
C ALA A 190 -7.84 -13.92 2.91
N ASN A 191 -8.27 -12.66 3.06
CA ASN A 191 -9.64 -12.23 2.76
C ASN A 191 -10.04 -12.45 1.29
N MET A 192 -9.09 -12.23 0.36
CA MET A 192 -9.30 -12.49 -1.06
C MET A 192 -9.33 -13.99 -1.34
N LEU A 193 -8.34 -14.75 -0.85
CA LEU A 193 -8.26 -16.20 -1.07
C LEU A 193 -9.47 -16.96 -0.52
N ALA A 194 -10.00 -16.55 0.64
CA ALA A 194 -11.20 -17.15 1.23
C ALA A 194 -12.46 -17.00 0.36
N ARG A 195 -12.47 -16.03 -0.57
CA ARG A 195 -13.60 -15.75 -1.47
C ARG A 195 -13.30 -16.09 -2.94
N SER A 196 -12.03 -16.30 -3.28
CA SER A 196 -11.62 -16.73 -4.61
C SER A 196 -12.27 -18.07 -4.96
N LYS A 197 -12.90 -18.13 -6.13
CA LYS A 197 -13.46 -19.37 -6.70
C LYS A 197 -12.65 -19.77 -7.92
N ARG A 198 -12.72 -21.04 -8.31
CA ARG A 198 -12.07 -21.54 -9.53
C ARG A 198 -12.49 -20.69 -10.73
N GLY A 199 -11.53 -20.02 -11.39
CA GLY A 199 -11.77 -19.18 -12.56
C GLY A 199 -12.13 -17.72 -12.30
N HIS A 200 -12.22 -17.27 -11.04
CA HIS A 200 -12.43 -15.85 -10.72
C HIS A 200 -11.51 -15.40 -9.58
N GLU A 201 -10.39 -14.80 -9.97
CA GLU A 201 -9.39 -14.26 -9.05
C GLU A 201 -9.60 -12.74 -8.87
N PRO A 202 -9.65 -12.22 -7.64
CA PRO A 202 -9.79 -10.79 -7.41
C PRO A 202 -8.66 -9.99 -8.07
N ALA A 203 -9.00 -8.99 -8.88
CA ALA A 203 -8.01 -8.17 -9.60
C ALA A 203 -6.94 -7.55 -8.70
N PHE A 204 -7.28 -7.26 -7.44
CA PHE A 204 -6.38 -6.67 -6.44
C PHE A 204 -5.33 -7.66 -5.91
N LEU A 205 -5.57 -8.97 -6.01
CA LEU A 205 -4.69 -10.00 -5.44
C LEU A 205 -3.28 -9.92 -6.02
N ARG A 206 -3.15 -9.67 -7.34
CA ARG A 206 -1.85 -9.46 -8.00
C ARG A 206 -1.01 -8.33 -7.38
N PHE A 207 -1.66 -7.27 -6.88
CA PHE A 207 -0.97 -6.13 -6.26
C PHE A 207 -0.52 -6.48 -4.85
N VAL A 208 -1.37 -7.18 -4.10
CA VAL A 208 -1.04 -7.68 -2.75
C VAL A 208 0.10 -8.69 -2.82
N ASP A 209 0.09 -9.64 -3.75
CA ASP A 209 1.18 -10.59 -3.95
C ASP A 209 2.49 -9.88 -4.34
N ALA A 210 2.43 -8.88 -5.21
CA ALA A 210 3.61 -8.10 -5.57
C ALA A 210 4.16 -7.27 -4.39
N TRP A 211 3.31 -6.74 -3.51
CA TRP A 211 3.75 -6.10 -2.27
C TRP A 211 4.41 -7.08 -1.31
N ILE A 212 3.80 -8.25 -1.09
CA ILE A 212 4.35 -9.30 -0.22
C ILE A 212 5.74 -9.72 -0.70
N GLU A 213 5.88 -9.97 -2.00
CA GLU A 213 7.16 -10.33 -2.61
C GLU A 213 8.21 -9.23 -2.46
N TRP A 214 7.81 -7.97 -2.60
CA TRP A 214 8.71 -6.83 -2.36
C TRP A 214 9.17 -6.73 -0.90
N VAL A 215 8.25 -6.88 0.05
CA VAL A 215 8.55 -6.85 1.49
C VAL A 215 9.49 -8.00 1.85
N ARG A 216 9.23 -9.22 1.34
CA ARG A 216 10.11 -10.39 1.52
C ARG A 216 11.54 -10.11 1.07
N ARG A 217 11.72 -9.66 -0.19
CA ARG A 217 13.04 -9.31 -0.74
C ARG A 217 13.73 -8.19 0.04
N ARG A 218 12.97 -7.21 0.56
CA ARG A 218 13.53 -6.12 1.39
C ARG A 218 14.03 -6.65 2.73
N CYS A 219 13.29 -7.54 3.38
CA CYS A 219 13.69 -8.18 4.63
C CYS A 219 14.95 -9.03 4.44
N GLU A 220 15.00 -9.88 3.42
CA GLU A 220 16.17 -10.70 3.07
C GLU A 220 17.43 -9.85 2.88
N ARG A 221 17.35 -8.80 2.04
CA ARG A 221 18.47 -7.87 1.83
C ARG A 221 18.93 -7.21 3.12
N ARG A 222 18.02 -6.86 4.02
CA ARG A 222 18.37 -6.25 5.32
C ARG A 222 19.12 -7.25 6.21
N LEU A 223 18.68 -8.50 6.23
CA LEU A 223 19.35 -9.57 6.98
C LEU A 223 20.76 -9.83 6.44
N CYS A 224 20.92 -9.95 5.12
CA CYS A 224 22.24 -10.13 4.50
C CYS A 224 23.19 -8.97 4.84
N ARG A 225 22.73 -7.71 4.76
CA ARG A 225 23.57 -6.55 5.13
C ARG A 225 24.00 -6.56 6.59
N LYS A 226 23.10 -6.93 7.51
CA LYS A 226 23.43 -7.07 8.93
C LYS A 226 24.47 -8.17 9.15
N ALA A 227 24.30 -9.32 8.49
CA ALA A 227 25.25 -10.42 8.57
C ALA A 227 26.63 -10.02 8.02
N SER A 228 26.69 -9.34 6.89
CA SER A 228 27.95 -8.81 6.33
C SER A 228 28.61 -7.82 7.28
N GLY A 229 27.86 -6.84 7.81
CA GLY A 229 28.42 -5.86 8.76
C GLY A 229 28.95 -6.51 10.04
N LEU A 230 28.25 -7.53 10.56
CA LEU A 230 28.75 -8.31 11.70
C LEU A 230 30.02 -9.11 11.33
N SER A 231 30.05 -9.73 10.14
CA SER A 231 31.23 -10.45 9.67
C SER A 231 32.45 -9.52 9.54
N ASP A 232 32.27 -8.28 9.09
CA ASP A 232 33.35 -7.31 8.96
C ASP A 232 33.87 -6.88 10.34
N GLN A 233 32.97 -6.68 11.31
CA GLN A 233 33.35 -6.39 12.70
C GLN A 233 34.15 -7.54 13.32
N LEU A 234 33.72 -8.79 13.15
CA LEU A 234 34.43 -9.96 13.65
C LEU A 234 35.81 -10.14 13.03
N ARG A 235 36.03 -9.68 11.79
CA ARG A 235 37.35 -9.68 11.13
C ARG A 235 38.24 -8.54 11.59
N ALA A 236 37.65 -7.40 11.96
CA ALA A 236 38.37 -6.21 12.41
C ALA A 236 38.75 -6.25 13.89
N ASP A 237 38.14 -7.14 14.68
CA ASP A 237 38.47 -7.35 16.10
C ASP A 237 39.65 -8.33 16.23
N PRO A 238 40.88 -7.86 16.55
CA PRO A 238 42.00 -8.75 16.76
C PRO A 238 41.75 -9.56 18.04
N ALA A 239 41.81 -10.90 17.93
CA ALA A 239 41.79 -11.76 19.10
C ALA A 239 42.77 -11.24 20.18
N PRO A 240 42.37 -11.24 21.47
CA PRO A 240 43.26 -10.76 22.52
C PRO A 240 44.55 -11.56 22.47
N LYS A 241 45.67 -10.86 22.25
CA LYS A 241 47.00 -11.46 22.37
C LYS A 241 47.14 -11.90 23.83
N MET A 242 46.97 -13.19 24.11
CA MET A 242 47.42 -13.76 25.37
C MET A 242 48.93 -13.57 25.42
N GLY A 243 49.36 -12.57 26.20
CA GLY A 243 50.76 -12.36 26.50
C GLY A 243 51.33 -13.60 27.18
N PRO A 244 52.61 -13.94 26.94
CA PRO A 244 53.23 -15.06 27.61
C PRO A 244 53.16 -14.87 29.14
N PRO A 245 52.95 -15.94 29.91
CA PRO A 245 52.91 -15.84 31.37
C PRO A 245 54.22 -15.26 31.89
N SER A 246 54.12 -14.27 32.77
CA SER A 246 55.26 -13.66 33.44
C SER A 246 56.03 -14.73 34.23
N PRO A 247 57.35 -14.85 34.06
CA PRO A 247 58.14 -15.77 34.87
C PRO A 247 58.20 -15.31 36.34
N PRO A 248 58.42 -16.25 37.28
CA PRO A 248 58.37 -16.02 38.72
C PRO A 248 59.46 -15.10 39.24
#